data_AF-A0A8T9MZ91-F1
#
_entry.id   AF-A0A8T9MZ91-F1
#
_cell.length_a   1.000
_cell.length_b   1.000
_cell.length_c   1.000
_cell.angle_alpha   90.00
_cell.angle_beta   90.00
_cell.angle_gamma   90.00
#
_symmetry.space_group_name_H-M   'P 1'
#
loop_
_entity.id
_entity.type
_entity.pdbx_description
1 polymer ?
#
loop_
_entity_poly.entity_id
_entity_poly.type
_entity_poly.pdbx_seq_one_letter_code
_entity_poly.pdbx_strand_id
1 'polypeptide(L)'
;MNRHLPRHWQNHPFPQLAHTRIASPTAEYRAEAAPYLAKARLNGAEHHRFAHILCADDGEAAQQAHYRRHLCAAARLGNAAALYDLACYFRGGYPDLAQIVAPDAALAERLMDLAVRKGYPHALFERAWQHLYHTGDSARGREYLLRAAAGRSQAALLLLADCHARGRFGFRRSRRLATFYKKSAWRDDVLGT
;
A
#
# COMPACT_ATOMS: atom_id res chain seq x y z
N MET A 1 -11.58 5.56 20.57
CA MET A 1 -10.84 6.41 21.54
C MET A 1 -9.70 7.10 20.82
N ASN A 2 -9.38 8.32 21.26
CA ASN A 2 -8.77 9.40 20.48
C ASN A 2 -7.45 9.10 19.75
N ARG A 3 -7.43 9.49 18.48
CA ARG A 3 -6.29 9.51 17.56
C ARG A 3 -5.28 10.57 17.98
N HIS A 4 -4.18 10.19 18.63
CA HIS A 4 -3.04 11.07 18.79
C HIS A 4 -1.81 10.48 18.09
N LEU A 5 -1.82 10.64 16.76
CA LEU A 5 -0.59 10.64 15.99
C LEU A 5 0.36 11.68 16.58
N PRO A 6 1.65 11.38 16.79
CA PRO A 6 2.62 12.42 17.11
C PRO A 6 2.53 13.53 16.04
N ARG A 7 2.46 14.81 16.43
CA ARG A 7 2.23 15.95 15.50
C ARG A 7 3.10 15.95 14.23
N HIS A 8 4.31 15.40 14.29
CA HIS A 8 5.20 15.30 13.12
C HIS A 8 4.78 14.23 12.10
N TRP A 9 4.08 13.18 12.52
CA TRP A 9 3.50 12.16 11.63
C TRP A 9 2.12 12.53 11.08
N GLN A 10 1.48 13.58 11.62
CA GLN A 10 0.24 14.13 11.05
C GLN A 10 0.51 14.87 9.73
N ASN A 11 1.72 15.43 9.58
CA ASN A 11 2.16 16.22 8.42
C ASN A 11 3.23 15.53 7.58
N HIS A 12 3.73 14.36 8.00
CA HIS A 12 4.47 13.54 7.05
C HIS A 12 3.45 13.14 5.99
N PRO A 13 3.72 13.40 4.69
CA PRO A 13 2.97 12.70 3.68
C PRO A 13 3.17 11.23 4.04
N PHE A 14 2.12 10.56 4.54
CA PHE A 14 2.02 9.14 4.25
C PHE A 14 2.30 9.10 2.78
N PRO A 15 3.43 8.49 2.33
CA PRO A 15 3.68 8.43 0.92
C PRO A 15 2.43 7.81 0.37
N GLN A 16 1.67 8.62 -0.36
CA GLN A 16 0.46 8.18 -1.01
C GLN A 16 0.95 6.95 -1.74
N LEU A 17 0.38 5.82 -1.32
CA LEU A 17 0.78 4.53 -1.83
C LEU A 17 0.89 4.66 -3.35
N ALA A 18 1.78 3.91 -3.97
CA ALA A 18 1.94 3.78 -5.43
C ALA A 18 0.66 3.18 -6.09
N HIS A 19 -0.47 3.81 -5.82
CA HIS A 19 -1.87 3.46 -6.08
C HIS A 19 -2.61 4.72 -6.56
N THR A 20 -1.87 5.75 -6.98
CA THR A 20 -2.44 6.86 -7.76
C THR A 20 -3.04 6.25 -9.02
N ARG A 21 -4.37 6.27 -9.06
CA ARG A 21 -5.14 6.04 -10.29
C ARG A 21 -4.78 7.18 -11.23
N ILE A 22 -3.93 6.92 -12.21
CA ILE A 22 -3.58 7.90 -13.23
C ILE A 22 -4.43 7.56 -14.45
N ALA A 23 -5.32 8.48 -14.80
CA ALA A 23 -6.08 8.38 -16.03
C ALA A 23 -5.27 9.08 -17.13
N SER A 24 -4.97 8.34 -18.19
CA SER A 24 -4.18 8.83 -19.33
C SER A 24 -5.09 9.09 -20.54
N PRO A 25 -4.74 10.02 -21.44
CA PRO A 25 -5.47 10.23 -22.67
C PRO A 25 -5.64 8.93 -23.48
N THR A 26 -6.70 8.80 -24.27
CA THR A 26 -7.03 7.54 -24.99
C THR A 26 -5.84 6.92 -25.74
N ALA A 27 -5.00 7.72 -26.39
CA ALA A 27 -3.86 7.21 -27.15
C ALA A 27 -2.82 6.53 -26.24
N GLU A 28 -2.49 7.15 -25.10
CA GLU A 28 -1.55 6.61 -24.11
C GLU A 28 -2.15 5.40 -23.40
N TYR A 29 -3.43 5.47 -23.01
CA TYR A 29 -4.15 4.33 -22.46
C TYR A 29 -4.09 3.12 -23.41
N ARG A 30 -4.36 3.30 -24.71
CA ARG A 30 -4.31 2.19 -25.69
C ARG A 30 -2.92 1.57 -25.78
N ALA A 31 -1.88 2.39 -25.79
CA ALA A 31 -0.50 1.91 -25.82
C ALA A 31 -0.15 1.10 -24.56
N GLU A 32 -0.51 1.60 -23.38
CA GLU A 32 -0.20 0.96 -22.10
C GLU A 32 -1.08 -0.28 -21.82
N ALA A 33 -2.34 -0.26 -22.25
CA ALA A 33 -3.32 -1.34 -22.08
C ALA A 33 -3.13 -2.48 -23.10
N ALA A 34 -2.58 -2.20 -24.29
CA ALA A 34 -2.39 -3.17 -25.37
C ALA A 34 -1.82 -4.54 -24.93
N PRO A 35 -0.74 -4.64 -24.15
CA PRO A 35 -0.19 -5.94 -23.73
C PRO A 35 -1.13 -6.75 -22.83
N TYR A 36 -2.05 -6.10 -22.12
CA TYR A 36 -3.05 -6.76 -21.28
C TYR A 36 -4.27 -7.20 -22.10
N LEU A 37 -4.72 -6.34 -23.03
CA LEU A 37 -5.86 -6.61 -23.91
C LEU A 37 -5.57 -7.73 -24.91
N ALA A 38 -4.31 -7.87 -25.35
CA ALA A 38 -3.90 -8.91 -26.30
C ALA A 38 -3.79 -10.32 -25.67
N LYS A 39 -3.79 -10.44 -24.35
CA LYS A 39 -3.63 -11.73 -23.66
C LYS A 39 -4.98 -12.39 -23.41
N ALA A 40 -5.08 -13.68 -23.73
CA ALA A 40 -6.26 -14.49 -23.44
C ALA A 40 -6.51 -14.66 -21.93
N ARG A 41 -5.45 -14.64 -21.11
CA ARG A 41 -5.53 -14.75 -19.65
C ARG A 41 -4.41 -13.96 -18.98
N LEU A 42 -4.78 -13.13 -18.01
CA LEU A 42 -3.84 -12.38 -17.18
C LEU A 42 -3.57 -13.13 -15.87
N ASN A 43 -2.35 -13.01 -15.36
CA ASN A 43 -1.98 -13.45 -14.03
C ASN A 43 -2.37 -12.39 -12.97
N GLY A 44 -2.16 -12.70 -11.68
CA GLY A 44 -2.56 -11.81 -10.60
C GLY A 44 -1.84 -10.46 -10.59
N ALA A 45 -0.55 -10.42 -10.94
CA ALA A 45 0.21 -9.17 -11.01
C ALA A 45 -0.20 -8.32 -12.22
N GLU A 46 -0.46 -8.96 -13.36
CA GLU A 46 -0.95 -8.27 -14.56
C GLU A 46 -2.34 -7.68 -14.35
N HIS A 47 -3.24 -8.42 -13.72
CA HIS A 47 -4.54 -7.88 -13.32
C HIS A 47 -4.40 -6.71 -12.35
N HIS A 48 -3.50 -6.79 -11.37
CA HIS A 48 -3.28 -5.69 -10.43
C HIS A 48 -2.79 -4.45 -11.17
N ARG A 49 -1.75 -4.57 -12.00
CA ARG A 49 -1.23 -3.46 -12.80
C ARG A 49 -2.27 -2.89 -13.75
N PHE A 50 -3.02 -3.75 -14.45
CA PHE A 50 -4.02 -3.30 -15.40
C PHE A 50 -5.19 -2.58 -14.74
N ALA A 51 -5.51 -2.89 -13.48
CA ALA A 51 -6.52 -2.14 -12.72
C ALA A 51 -6.20 -0.64 -12.62
N HIS A 52 -4.92 -0.27 -12.57
CA HIS A 52 -4.48 1.12 -12.40
C HIS A 52 -4.30 1.88 -13.73
N ILE A 53 -4.41 1.21 -14.88
CA ILE A 53 -4.34 1.84 -16.20
C ILE A 53 -5.76 2.24 -16.60
N LEU A 54 -6.06 3.53 -16.54
CA LEU A 54 -7.39 4.09 -16.78
C LEU A 54 -7.38 5.03 -17.98
N CYS A 55 -8.46 5.03 -18.75
CA CYS A 55 -8.66 5.98 -19.84
C CYS A 55 -9.33 7.25 -19.29
N ALA A 56 -8.73 8.42 -19.53
CA ALA A 56 -9.27 9.71 -19.08
C ALA A 56 -10.61 10.08 -19.74
N ASP A 57 -10.86 9.56 -20.94
CA ASP A 57 -12.10 9.81 -21.70
C ASP A 57 -13.25 8.91 -21.23
N ASP A 58 -12.97 7.87 -20.42
CA ASP A 58 -14.01 7.06 -19.79
C ASP A 58 -14.66 7.82 -18.64
N GLY A 59 -15.99 7.72 -18.53
CA GLY A 59 -16.71 8.23 -17.37
C GLY A 59 -16.28 7.53 -16.08
N GLU A 60 -16.42 8.22 -14.94
CA GLU A 60 -15.98 7.73 -13.63
C GLU A 60 -16.52 6.34 -13.30
N ALA A 61 -17.80 6.08 -13.58
CA ALA A 61 -18.42 4.77 -13.35
C ALA A 61 -17.73 3.63 -14.13
N ALA A 62 -17.29 3.90 -15.37
CA ALA A 62 -16.59 2.93 -16.19
C ALA A 62 -15.16 2.67 -15.66
N GLN A 63 -14.44 3.73 -15.31
CA GLN A 63 -13.12 3.63 -14.68
C GLN A 63 -13.16 2.85 -13.36
N GLN A 64 -14.17 3.10 -12.53
CA GLN A 64 -14.37 2.37 -11.28
C GLN A 64 -14.72 0.90 -11.50
N ALA A 65 -15.57 0.59 -12.49
CA ALA A 65 -15.92 -0.78 -12.85
C ALA A 65 -14.68 -1.56 -13.35
N HIS A 66 -13.86 -0.93 -14.19
CA HIS A 66 -12.58 -1.48 -14.66
C HIS A 66 -11.64 -1.79 -13.50
N TYR A 67 -11.38 -0.79 -12.65
CA TYR A 67 -10.53 -0.93 -11.47
C TYR A 67 -10.98 -2.09 -10.58
N ARG A 68 -12.26 -2.12 -10.20
CA ARG A 68 -12.84 -3.18 -9.35
C ARG A 68 -12.73 -4.56 -9.98
N ARG A 69 -13.05 -4.69 -11.27
CA ARG A 69 -13.00 -5.97 -11.99
C ARG A 69 -11.61 -6.58 -11.89
N HIS A 70 -10.60 -5.79 -12.23
CA HIS A 70 -9.22 -6.26 -12.28
C HIS A 70 -8.59 -6.41 -10.90
N LEU A 71 -8.90 -5.54 -9.95
CA LEU A 71 -8.45 -5.69 -8.57
C LEU A 71 -9.01 -6.96 -7.90
N CYS A 72 -10.31 -7.24 -8.09
CA CYS A 72 -10.92 -8.47 -7.60
C CYS A 72 -10.33 -9.72 -8.28
N ALA A 73 -10.06 -9.66 -9.59
CA ALA A 73 -9.41 -10.76 -10.30
C ALA A 73 -7.99 -11.03 -9.77
N ALA A 74 -7.20 -9.97 -9.58
CA ALA A 74 -5.87 -10.05 -9.01
C ALA A 74 -5.87 -10.65 -7.60
N ALA A 75 -6.77 -10.19 -6.73
CA ALA A 75 -6.90 -10.69 -5.37
C ALA A 75 -7.33 -12.16 -5.33
N ARG A 76 -8.26 -12.59 -6.20
CA ARG A 76 -8.63 -14.02 -6.33
C ARG A 76 -7.47 -14.90 -6.77
N LEU A 77 -6.59 -14.38 -7.61
CA LEU A 77 -5.33 -15.02 -8.00
C LEU A 77 -4.23 -14.90 -6.93
N GLY A 78 -4.54 -14.33 -5.77
CA GLY A 78 -3.64 -14.25 -4.63
C GLY A 78 -2.55 -13.19 -4.75
N ASN A 79 -2.73 -12.15 -5.58
CA ASN A 79 -1.82 -11.02 -5.62
C ASN A 79 -1.88 -10.25 -4.29
N ALA A 80 -0.73 -10.05 -3.65
CA ALA A 80 -0.65 -9.49 -2.30
C ALA A 80 -0.97 -7.98 -2.24
N ALA A 81 -0.62 -7.22 -3.29
CA ALA A 81 -0.95 -5.81 -3.40
C ALA A 81 -2.47 -5.61 -3.56
N ALA A 82 -3.09 -6.37 -4.46
CA ALA A 82 -4.54 -6.32 -4.67
C ALA A 82 -5.34 -6.71 -3.41
N LEU A 83 -4.86 -7.68 -2.63
CA LEU A 83 -5.45 -8.04 -1.34
C LEU A 83 -5.38 -6.87 -0.35
N TYR A 84 -4.25 -6.17 -0.29
CA TYR A 84 -4.10 -4.97 0.54
C TYR A 84 -5.00 -3.82 0.07
N ASP A 85 -5.06 -3.56 -1.24
CA ASP A 85 -5.90 -2.49 -1.80
C ASP A 85 -7.38 -2.73 -1.53
N LEU A 86 -7.85 -3.98 -1.68
CA LEU A 86 -9.22 -4.34 -1.29
C LEU A 86 -9.44 -4.23 0.21
N ALA A 87 -8.45 -4.59 1.04
CA ALA A 87 -8.56 -4.39 2.48
C ALA A 87 -8.77 -2.91 2.84
N CYS A 88 -8.00 -2.02 2.22
CA CYS A 88 -8.14 -0.57 2.37
C CYS A 88 -9.51 -0.08 1.88
N TYR A 89 -9.99 -0.64 0.76
CA TYR A 89 -11.30 -0.36 0.19
C TYR A 89 -12.43 -0.70 1.18
N PHE A 90 -12.49 -1.94 1.67
CA PHE A 90 -13.54 -2.38 2.60
C PHE A 90 -13.44 -1.76 4.00
N ARG A 91 -12.28 -1.23 4.39
CA ARG A 91 -12.12 -0.47 5.64
C ARG A 91 -12.78 0.92 5.56
N GLY A 92 -13.21 1.37 4.38
CA GLY A 92 -13.74 2.72 4.13
C GLY A 92 -12.66 3.76 3.84
N GLY A 93 -11.48 3.32 3.38
CA GLY A 93 -10.29 4.17 3.19
C GLY A 93 -10.28 5.04 1.93
N TYR A 94 -11.27 4.93 1.04
CA TYR A 94 -11.38 5.75 -0.17
C TYR A 94 -12.69 6.56 -0.15
N PRO A 95 -12.63 7.88 0.13
CA PRO A 95 -13.80 8.75 0.16
C PRO A 95 -14.60 8.69 -1.15
N ASP A 96 -13.89 8.62 -2.28
CA ASP A 96 -14.46 8.61 -3.63
C ASP A 96 -15.21 7.32 -3.97
N LEU A 97 -15.08 6.28 -3.15
CA LEU A 97 -15.68 4.97 -3.38
C LEU A 97 -16.65 4.55 -2.25
N ALA A 98 -16.75 5.36 -1.19
CA ALA A 98 -17.59 5.11 -0.02
C ALA A 98 -19.10 5.08 -0.34
N GLN A 99 -19.51 5.64 -1.48
CA GLN A 99 -20.92 5.66 -1.89
C GLN A 99 -21.43 4.34 -2.51
N ILE A 100 -20.54 3.38 -2.79
CA ILE A 100 -20.88 2.24 -3.67
C ILE A 100 -20.83 0.90 -2.94
N VAL A 101 -19.97 0.75 -1.93
CA VAL A 101 -19.86 -0.47 -1.14
C VAL A 101 -19.78 -0.12 0.33
N ALA A 102 -20.67 -0.73 1.13
CA ALA A 102 -20.66 -0.55 2.57
C ALA A 102 -19.32 -1.06 3.16
N PRO A 103 -18.71 -0.32 4.10
CA PRO A 103 -17.53 -0.81 4.81
C PRO A 103 -17.80 -2.17 5.46
N ASP A 104 -16.86 -3.09 5.30
CA ASP A 104 -16.85 -4.41 5.95
C ASP A 104 -15.50 -4.60 6.65
N ALA A 105 -15.48 -4.30 7.94
CA ALA A 105 -14.27 -4.39 8.76
C ALA A 105 -13.74 -5.82 8.89
N ALA A 106 -14.63 -6.83 8.91
CA ALA A 106 -14.23 -8.22 9.05
C ALA A 106 -13.56 -8.73 7.77
N LEU A 107 -14.12 -8.41 6.61
CA LEU A 107 -13.52 -8.71 5.33
C LEU A 107 -12.20 -7.96 5.14
N ALA A 108 -12.16 -6.66 5.47
CA ALA A 108 -10.95 -5.86 5.39
C ALA A 108 -9.81 -6.48 6.20
N GLU A 109 -10.09 -6.91 7.43
CA GLU A 109 -9.09 -7.53 8.31
C GLU A 109 -8.59 -8.87 7.76
N ARG A 110 -9.49 -9.71 7.25
CA ARG A 110 -9.11 -10.99 6.62
C ARG A 110 -8.22 -10.80 5.39
N LEU A 111 -8.53 -9.81 4.56
CA LEU A 111 -7.75 -9.46 3.37
C LEU A 111 -6.37 -8.91 3.76
N MET A 112 -6.32 -8.03 4.77
CA MET A 112 -5.07 -7.52 5.34
C MET A 112 -4.18 -8.66 5.84
N ASP A 113 -4.74 -9.61 6.58
CA ASP A 113 -4.03 -10.80 7.05
C ASP A 113 -3.44 -11.65 5.93
N LEU A 114 -4.20 -11.82 4.83
CA LEU A 114 -3.70 -12.53 3.66
C LEU A 114 -2.52 -11.79 3.01
N ALA A 115 -2.58 -10.46 2.91
CA ALA A 115 -1.50 -9.64 2.39
C ALA A 115 -0.24 -9.71 3.29
N VAL A 116 -0.42 -9.68 4.62
CA VAL A 116 0.66 -9.85 5.61
C VAL A 116 1.33 -11.22 5.49
N ARG A 117 0.54 -12.30 5.40
CA ARG A 117 1.07 -13.67 5.22
C ARG A 117 1.88 -13.81 3.93
N LYS A 118 1.47 -13.09 2.88
CA LYS A 118 2.21 -13.02 1.60
C LYS A 118 3.41 -12.07 1.64
N GLY A 119 3.67 -11.43 2.76
CA GLY A 119 4.82 -10.54 2.94
C GLY A 119 4.70 -9.21 2.22
N TYR A 120 3.49 -8.73 1.93
CA TYR A 120 3.32 -7.46 1.25
C TYR A 120 3.85 -6.30 2.12
N PRO A 121 4.80 -5.48 1.63
CA PRO A 121 5.53 -4.52 2.46
C PRO A 121 4.62 -3.49 3.16
N HIS A 122 3.58 -2.99 2.47
CA HIS A 122 2.65 -2.02 3.05
C HIS A 122 1.72 -2.65 4.10
N ALA A 123 1.27 -3.89 3.88
CA ALA A 123 0.49 -4.62 4.87
C ALA A 123 1.31 -4.93 6.13
N LEU A 124 2.58 -5.31 5.96
CA LEU A 124 3.53 -5.49 7.06
C LEU A 124 3.75 -4.18 7.84
N PHE A 125 3.86 -3.05 7.14
CA PHE A 125 3.96 -1.74 7.79
C PHE A 125 2.72 -1.40 8.62
N GLU A 126 1.51 -1.63 8.12
CA GLU A 126 0.27 -1.43 8.89
C GLU A 126 0.28 -2.24 10.19
N ARG A 127 0.71 -3.52 10.13
CA ARG A 127 0.86 -4.36 11.32
C ARG A 127 1.92 -3.84 12.27
N ALA A 128 3.07 -3.41 11.74
CA ALA A 128 4.11 -2.79 12.55
C ALA A 128 3.55 -1.56 13.30
N TRP A 129 2.85 -0.69 12.59
CA TRP A 129 2.24 0.51 13.14
C TRP A 129 1.23 0.19 14.25
N GLN A 130 0.33 -0.76 14.00
CA GLN A 130 -0.64 -1.21 15.00
C GLN A 130 0.06 -1.72 16.26
N HIS A 131 1.10 -2.55 16.12
CA HIS A 131 1.81 -3.10 17.26
C HIS A 131 2.56 -2.02 18.05
N LEU A 132 3.35 -1.18 17.36
CA LEU A 132 4.20 -0.16 17.98
C LEU A 132 3.39 0.92 18.71
N TYR A 133 2.29 1.38 18.12
CA TYR A 133 1.59 2.58 18.59
C TYR A 133 0.25 2.31 19.27
N HIS A 134 -0.40 1.16 19.02
CA HIS A 134 -1.72 0.87 19.60
C HIS A 134 -1.64 -0.19 20.69
N THR A 135 -0.92 -1.29 20.45
CA THR A 135 -0.81 -2.36 21.45
C THR A 135 0.36 -2.17 22.42
N GLY A 136 1.39 -1.40 22.02
CA GLY A 136 2.65 -1.27 22.76
C GLY A 136 3.60 -2.46 22.63
N ASP A 137 3.23 -3.52 21.90
CA ASP A 137 4.10 -4.66 21.61
C ASP A 137 5.23 -4.27 20.64
N SER A 138 6.29 -3.72 21.23
CA SER A 138 7.45 -3.26 20.48
C SER A 138 8.22 -4.41 19.82
N ALA A 139 8.15 -5.63 20.36
CA ALA A 139 8.89 -6.77 19.81
C ALA A 139 8.30 -7.20 18.46
N ARG A 140 6.98 -7.46 18.42
CA ARG A 140 6.29 -7.78 17.16
C ARG A 140 6.30 -6.60 16.19
N GLY A 141 6.10 -5.39 16.70
CA GLY A 141 6.14 -4.18 15.88
C GLY A 141 7.48 -4.00 15.17
N ARG A 142 8.61 -4.24 15.86
CA ARG A 142 9.95 -4.22 15.24
C ARG A 142 10.11 -5.27 14.15
N GLU A 143 9.66 -6.50 14.40
CA GLU A 143 9.78 -7.60 13.44
C GLU A 143 9.07 -7.25 12.13
N TYR A 144 7.80 -6.83 12.23
CA TYR A 144 7.03 -6.40 11.06
C TYR A 144 7.68 -5.20 10.36
N LEU A 145 8.18 -4.22 11.12
CA LEU A 145 8.80 -3.03 10.56
C LEU A 145 10.05 -3.35 9.74
N LEU A 146 10.91 -4.23 10.26
CA LEU A 146 12.12 -4.68 9.57
C LEU A 146 11.79 -5.47 8.30
N ARG A 147 10.80 -6.35 8.36
CA ARG A 147 10.33 -7.11 7.18
C ARG A 147 9.74 -6.18 6.11
N ALA A 148 8.93 -5.21 6.51
CA ALA A 148 8.37 -4.20 5.61
C ALA A 148 9.46 -3.37 4.94
N ALA A 149 10.49 -2.96 5.68
CA ALA A 149 11.61 -2.20 5.16
C ALA A 149 12.52 -3.04 4.22
N ALA A 150 12.72 -4.32 4.53
CA ALA A 150 13.41 -5.26 3.65
C ALA A 150 12.66 -5.42 2.31
N GLY A 151 11.32 -5.45 2.36
CA GLY A 151 10.44 -5.36 1.21
C GLY A 151 10.31 -3.95 0.61
N ARG A 152 11.17 -3.00 0.99
CA ARG A 152 11.20 -1.64 0.45
C ARG A 152 9.91 -0.83 0.67
N SER A 153 9.11 -1.09 1.71
CA SER A 153 8.05 -0.15 2.05
C SER A 153 8.65 1.22 2.41
N GLN A 154 8.29 2.25 1.64
CA GLN A 154 8.77 3.59 1.86
C GLN A 154 8.43 4.10 3.27
N ALA A 155 7.19 3.86 3.72
CA ALA A 155 6.73 4.22 5.06
C ALA A 155 7.52 3.50 6.15
N ALA A 156 7.84 2.21 5.96
CA ALA A 156 8.67 1.46 6.89
C ALA A 156 10.10 2.00 6.98
N LEU A 157 10.71 2.36 5.85
CA LEU A 157 12.04 2.95 5.80
C LEU A 157 12.08 4.32 6.52
N LEU A 158 11.07 5.17 6.29
CA LEU A 158 10.93 6.45 7.00
C LEU A 158 10.75 6.24 8.51
N LEU A 159 9.93 5.27 8.91
CA LEU A 159 9.74 4.97 10.32
C LEU A 159 10.99 4.39 10.98
N LEU A 160 11.75 3.52 10.30
CA LEU A 160 13.05 3.07 10.80
C LEU A 160 14.04 4.22 10.96
N ALA A 161 14.04 5.18 10.02
CA ALA A 161 14.86 6.37 10.14
C ALA A 161 14.52 7.16 11.41
N ASP A 162 13.23 7.36 11.68
CA ASP A 162 12.72 8.01 12.89
C ASP A 162 13.12 7.28 14.17
N CYS A 163 12.95 5.96 14.18
CA CYS A 163 13.29 5.08 15.29
C CYS A 163 14.77 5.18 15.64
N HIS A 164 15.67 5.15 14.65
CA HIS A 164 17.11 5.32 14.87
C HIS A 164 17.50 6.76 15.18
N ALA A 165 16.80 7.78 14.69
CA ALA A 165 17.10 9.17 15.04
C ALA A 165 16.87 9.42 16.55
N ARG A 166 15.86 8.78 17.12
CA ARG A 166 15.38 9.01 18.50
C ARG A 166 15.72 7.90 19.48
N GLY A 167 16.13 6.72 19.01
CA GLY A 167 16.38 5.56 19.86
C GLY A 167 15.09 4.96 20.45
N ARG A 168 14.07 4.72 19.63
CA ARG A 168 12.72 4.30 20.06
C ARG A 168 12.43 2.83 19.77
N PHE A 169 11.42 2.28 20.44
CA PHE A 169 10.89 0.93 20.21
C PHE A 169 11.97 -0.17 20.25
N GLY A 170 13.05 0.03 21.02
CA GLY A 170 14.17 -0.91 21.11
C GLY A 170 15.26 -0.73 20.05
N PHE A 171 15.13 0.24 19.14
CA PHE A 171 16.22 0.62 18.23
C PHE A 171 17.23 1.53 18.92
N ARG A 172 18.53 1.25 18.74
CA ARG A 172 19.59 2.14 19.25
C ARG A 172 19.62 3.45 18.47
N ARG A 173 19.80 4.57 19.18
CA ARG A 173 20.00 5.87 18.57
C ARG A 173 21.25 5.88 17.67
N SER A 174 21.08 6.22 16.40
CA SER A 174 22.13 6.21 15.38
C SER A 174 21.81 7.20 14.26
N ARG A 175 22.57 8.30 14.19
CA ARG A 175 22.44 9.29 13.11
C ARG A 175 22.74 8.67 11.74
N ARG A 176 23.75 7.79 11.66
CA ARG A 176 24.14 7.09 10.42
C ARG A 176 22.97 6.26 9.87
N LEU A 177 22.33 5.44 10.71
CA LEU A 177 21.20 4.62 10.28
C LEU A 177 19.97 5.46 9.95
N ALA A 178 19.70 6.51 10.72
CA ALA A 178 18.63 7.44 10.41
C ALA A 178 18.78 8.07 9.02
N THR A 179 19.98 8.57 8.69
CA THR A 179 20.26 9.13 7.35
C THR A 179 20.19 8.06 6.25
N PHE A 180 20.72 6.87 6.49
CA PHE A 180 20.69 5.76 5.54
C PHE A 180 19.26 5.38 5.15
N TYR A 181 18.39 5.12 6.13
CA TYR A 181 17.01 4.73 5.86
C TYR A 181 16.19 5.87 5.25
N LYS A 182 16.42 7.12 5.70
CA LYS A 182 15.77 8.29 5.08
C LYS A 182 16.13 8.41 3.60
N LYS A 183 17.40 8.23 3.22
CA LYS A 183 17.83 8.25 1.81
C LYS A 183 17.24 7.07 1.03
N SER A 184 17.25 5.88 1.65
CA SER A 184 16.73 4.66 1.01
C SER A 184 15.25 4.75 0.69
N ALA A 185 14.46 5.49 1.47
CA ALA A 185 13.04 5.71 1.22
C ALA A 185 12.74 6.49 -0.09
N TRP A 186 13.72 7.18 -0.68
CA TRP A 186 13.52 8.02 -1.88
C TRP A 186 14.40 7.61 -3.05
N ARG A 187 14.97 6.40 -3.02
CA ARG A 187 15.63 5.86 -4.21
C ARG A 187 14.57 5.39 -5.20
N ASP A 188 14.79 5.64 -6.49
CA ASP A 188 13.83 5.36 -7.55
C ASP A 188 13.48 3.86 -7.67
N ASP A 189 14.34 2.96 -7.17
CA ASP A 189 14.10 1.51 -7.08
C ASP A 189 13.03 1.10 -6.05
N VAL A 190 12.59 2.03 -5.20
CA VAL A 190 11.55 1.81 -4.18
C VAL A 190 10.14 2.09 -4.73
N LEU A 191 10.02 2.80 -5.85
CA LEU A 191 8.74 3.20 -6.44
C LEU A 191 8.25 2.30 -7.59
N GLY A 192 9.00 1.28 -8.00
CA GLY A 192 8.55 0.38 -9.05
C GLY A 192 9.54 -0.72 -9.44
N THR A 193 9.22 -1.94 -9.01
CA THR A 193 9.38 -3.18 -9.81
C THR A 193 8.21 -4.10 -9.50
#